data_AF-A0A653BUH5-F1
#
_entry.id   AF-A0A653BUH5-F1
#
_cell.length_a   1.000
_cell.length_b   1.000
_cell.length_c   1.000
_cell.angle_alpha   90.00
_cell.angle_beta   90.00
_cell.angle_gamma   90.00
#
_symmetry.space_group_name_H-M   'P 1'
#
loop_
_entity.id
_entity.type
_entity.pdbx_description
1 polymer ?
#
loop_
_entity_poly.entity_id
_entity_poly.type
_entity_poly.pdbx_seq_one_letter_code
_entity_poly.pdbx_strand_id
1 'polypeptide(L)'
;MSDNYLRRVLANPEKCPAIDWSFYKQKVPVAGMVEEFQKQYSALTIPHPPDTVKPQPDAQEQQVKSDIEKFKAESNAHISEYKKQLAHLESLIPFDQMIMEDYRDAFPGDALDPINRPTFWPHSKEEQLDYVAKDDPSSH
;
A
#
# COMPACT_ATOMS: atom_id res chain seq x y z
N MET A 1 7.94 -18.56 -3.57
CA MET A 1 7.16 -18.85 -4.80
C MET A 1 7.88 -18.38 -6.07
N SER A 2 8.53 -17.21 -6.08
CA SER A 2 9.27 -16.68 -7.25
C SER A 2 10.55 -17.45 -7.61
N ASP A 3 11.35 -17.86 -6.63
CA ASP A 3 12.65 -18.53 -6.87
C ASP A 3 12.52 -19.89 -7.58
N ASN A 4 11.51 -20.69 -7.20
CA ASN A 4 11.23 -21.98 -7.83
C ASN A 4 10.81 -21.81 -9.30
N TYR A 5 9.97 -20.81 -9.58
CA TYR A 5 9.56 -20.47 -10.94
C TYR A 5 10.75 -20.02 -11.79
N LEU A 6 11.60 -19.15 -11.26
CA LEU A 6 12.81 -18.68 -11.94
C LEU A 6 13.72 -19.86 -12.34
N ARG A 7 13.96 -20.81 -11.43
CA ARG A 7 14.78 -22.00 -11.72
C ARG A 7 14.19 -22.86 -12.84
N ARG A 8 12.87 -23.00 -12.91
CA ARG A 8 12.20 -23.76 -13.98
C ARG A 8 12.30 -23.08 -15.33
N VAL A 9 12.22 -21.74 -15.36
CA VAL A 9 12.42 -20.96 -16.59
C VAL A 9 13.87 -21.08 -17.07
N LEU A 10 14.84 -20.96 -16.17
CA LEU A 10 16.27 -21.06 -16.49
C LEU A 10 16.73 -22.48 -16.89
N ALA A 11 16.01 -23.52 -16.46
CA ALA A 11 16.29 -24.90 -16.86
C ALA A 11 15.94 -25.19 -18.33
N ASN A 12 15.09 -24.35 -18.95
CA ASN A 12 14.74 -24.49 -20.36
C ASN A 12 15.73 -23.70 -21.22
N PRO A 13 16.35 -24.31 -22.26
CA PRO A 13 17.26 -23.60 -23.15
C PRO A 13 16.52 -22.52 -23.96
N GLU A 14 17.17 -21.38 -24.19
CA GLU A 14 16.60 -20.24 -24.95
C GLU A 14 16.26 -20.58 -26.41
N LYS A 15 16.89 -21.63 -26.96
CA LYS A 15 16.67 -22.12 -28.32
C LYS A 15 16.28 -23.59 -28.26
N CYS A 16 15.34 -23.97 -29.12
CA CYS A 16 14.99 -25.38 -29.32
C CYS A 16 16.26 -26.15 -29.74
N PRO A 17 16.55 -27.33 -29.15
CA PRO A 17 17.72 -28.11 -29.52
C PRO A 17 17.69 -28.45 -31.02
N ALA A 18 18.83 -28.28 -31.69
CA ALA A 18 18.95 -28.56 -33.11
C ALA A 18 18.79 -30.07 -33.36
N ILE A 19 17.91 -30.42 -34.29
CA ILE A 19 17.70 -31.81 -34.72
C ILE A 19 18.82 -32.20 -35.69
N ASP A 20 19.51 -33.30 -35.41
CA ASP A 20 20.50 -33.87 -36.33
C ASP A 20 19.81 -34.65 -37.45
N TRP A 21 19.41 -33.93 -38.51
CA TRP A 21 18.76 -34.51 -39.68
C TRP A 21 19.65 -35.47 -40.48
N SER A 22 20.99 -35.36 -40.37
CA SER A 22 21.95 -36.21 -41.08
C SER A 22 21.91 -37.65 -40.56
N PHE A 23 21.85 -37.80 -39.24
CA PHE A 23 21.69 -39.10 -38.59
C PHE A 23 20.41 -39.82 -39.01
N TYR A 24 19.29 -39.10 -39.12
CA TYR A 24 18.01 -39.68 -39.54
C TYR A 24 17.98 -40.02 -41.03
N LYS A 25 18.61 -39.22 -41.90
CA LYS A 25 18.73 -39.55 -43.33
C LYS A 25 19.50 -40.86 -43.57
N GLN A 26 20.46 -41.21 -42.70
CA GLN A 26 21.23 -42.46 -42.83
C GLN A 26 20.48 -43.70 -42.34
N LYS A 27 19.57 -43.57 -41.38
CA LYS A 27 18.87 -44.70 -40.75
C LYS A 27 17.46 -44.95 -41.27
N VAL A 28 16.83 -43.95 -41.87
CA VAL A 28 15.45 -44.08 -42.39
C VAL A 28 15.51 -44.62 -43.82
N PRO A 29 14.92 -45.80 -44.09
CA PRO A 29 14.99 -46.44 -45.41
C PRO A 29 14.07 -45.80 -46.46
N VAL A 30 13.16 -44.91 -46.04
CA VAL A 30 12.23 -44.21 -46.94
C VAL A 30 12.86 -42.92 -47.45
N ALA A 31 13.24 -42.92 -48.74
CA ALA A 31 13.79 -41.74 -49.40
C ALA A 31 12.77 -40.59 -49.44
N GLY A 32 13.21 -39.38 -49.08
CA GLY A 32 12.40 -38.15 -49.13
C GLY A 32 11.60 -37.82 -47.86
N MET A 33 11.28 -38.80 -47.01
CA MET A 33 10.47 -38.58 -45.78
C MET A 33 11.17 -37.60 -44.81
N VAL A 34 12.46 -37.78 -44.56
CA VAL A 34 13.23 -36.93 -43.64
C VAL A 34 13.35 -35.48 -44.15
N GLU A 35 13.39 -35.28 -45.48
CA GLU A 35 13.45 -33.95 -46.09
C GLU A 35 12.11 -33.21 -46.00
N GLU A 36 11.01 -33.94 -46.13
CA GLU A 36 9.67 -33.39 -45.99
C GLU A 36 9.40 -32.94 -44.54
N PHE A 37 9.81 -33.73 -43.54
CA PHE A 37 9.75 -33.34 -42.13
C PHE A 37 10.69 -32.18 -41.80
N GLN A 38 11.91 -32.15 -42.33
CA GLN A 38 12.81 -31.02 -42.14
C GLN A 38 12.18 -29.72 -42.66
N LYS A 39 11.56 -29.77 -43.85
CA LYS A 39 10.87 -28.63 -44.46
C LYS A 39 9.68 -28.18 -43.61
N GLN A 40 8.81 -29.10 -43.19
CA GLN A 40 7.65 -28.78 -42.34
C GLN A 40 8.06 -28.24 -40.96
N TYR A 41 9.12 -28.80 -40.35
CA TYR A 41 9.64 -28.34 -39.06
C TYR A 41 10.23 -26.93 -39.16
N SER A 42 10.97 -26.63 -40.23
CA SER A 42 11.49 -25.27 -40.46
C SER A 42 10.41 -24.23 -40.76
N ALA A 43 9.27 -24.66 -41.29
CA ALA A 43 8.11 -23.81 -41.55
C ALA A 43 7.25 -23.57 -40.31
N LEU A 44 7.36 -24.42 -39.28
CA LEU A 44 6.60 -24.28 -38.05
C LEU A 44 7.18 -23.15 -37.19
N THR A 45 6.44 -22.04 -37.10
CA THR A 45 6.74 -20.96 -36.15
C THR A 45 5.85 -21.14 -34.92
N ILE A 46 6.47 -21.24 -33.73
CA ILE A 46 5.73 -21.32 -32.46
C ILE A 46 5.34 -19.88 -32.06
N PRO A 47 4.04 -19.52 -32.03
CA PRO A 47 3.63 -18.19 -31.62
C PRO A 47 3.89 -18.00 -30.12
N HIS A 48 4.45 -16.84 -29.77
CA HIS A 48 4.65 -16.47 -28.38
C HIS A 48 3.27 -16.22 -27.71
N PRO A 49 3.07 -16.60 -26.43
CA PRO A 49 1.82 -16.31 -25.73
C PRO A 49 1.52 -14.80 -25.71
N PRO A 50 0.25 -14.40 -25.86
CA PRO A 50 -0.16 -13.01 -25.78
C PRO A 50 0.07 -12.48 -24.35
N ASP A 51 0.49 -11.22 -24.27
CA ASP A 51 0.74 -10.57 -22.99
C ASP A 51 -0.56 -10.03 -22.39
N THR A 52 -1.05 -10.70 -21.36
CA THR A 52 -2.28 -10.33 -20.64
C THR A 52 -1.99 -9.60 -19.32
N VAL A 53 -0.72 -9.52 -18.92
CA VAL A 53 -0.35 -9.13 -17.55
C VAL A 53 0.13 -7.68 -17.48
N LYS A 54 0.69 -7.12 -18.56
CA LYS A 54 1.09 -5.70 -18.65
C LYS A 54 0.07 -4.65 -18.16
N PRO A 55 -1.25 -4.74 -18.44
CA PRO A 55 -2.18 -3.70 -18.01
C PRO A 55 -2.48 -3.70 -16.50
N GLN A 56 -2.18 -4.78 -15.78
CA GLN A 56 -2.42 -4.89 -14.34
C GLN A 56 -1.49 -4.00 -13.48
N PRO A 57 -0.15 -4.04 -13.65
CA PRO A 57 0.75 -3.15 -12.92
C PRO A 57 0.54 -1.68 -13.28
N ASP A 58 0.20 -1.34 -14.53
CA ASP A 58 -0.07 0.04 -14.94
C ASP A 58 -1.25 0.65 -14.16
N ALA A 59 -2.34 -0.12 -13.99
CA ALA A 59 -3.48 0.30 -13.19
C ALA A 59 -3.12 0.46 -11.71
N GLN A 60 -2.34 -0.49 -11.16
CA GLN A 60 -1.89 -0.44 -9.78
C GLN A 60 -0.95 0.76 -9.54
N GLU A 61 -0.05 1.07 -10.48
CA GLU A 61 0.82 2.25 -10.41
C GLU A 61 0.04 3.55 -10.36
N GLN A 62 -1.02 3.69 -11.17
CA GLN A 62 -1.86 4.88 -11.16
C GLN A 62 -2.59 5.06 -9.83
N GLN A 63 -3.14 3.97 -9.28
CA GLN A 63 -3.81 4.01 -7.98
C GLN A 63 -2.85 4.41 -6.86
N VAL A 64 -1.68 3.77 -6.81
CA VAL A 64 -0.66 4.06 -5.80
C VAL A 64 -0.14 5.50 -5.91
N LYS A 65 0.01 6.04 -7.13
CA LYS A 65 0.38 7.45 -7.32
C LYS A 65 -0.65 8.40 -6.71
N SER A 66 -1.94 8.15 -6.93
CA SER A 66 -3.02 8.96 -6.34
C SER A 66 -3.02 8.89 -4.81
N ASP A 67 -2.83 7.70 -4.24
CA ASP A 67 -2.81 7.51 -2.79
C ASP A 67 -1.59 8.19 -2.14
N ILE A 68 -0.43 8.16 -2.81
CA ILE A 68 0.77 8.89 -2.37
C ILE A 68 0.52 10.40 -2.35
N GLU A 69 -0.15 10.95 -3.36
CA GLU A 69 -0.46 12.38 -3.42
C GLU A 69 -1.40 12.81 -2.31
N LYS A 70 -2.46 12.03 -2.04
CA LYS A 70 -3.38 12.26 -0.91
C LYS A 70 -2.65 12.21 0.42
N PHE A 71 -1.85 11.17 0.64
CA PHE A 71 -1.09 11.02 1.88
C PHE A 71 -0.13 12.20 2.11
N LYS A 72 0.54 12.70 1.06
CA LYS A 72 1.40 13.89 1.16
C LYS A 72 0.61 15.14 1.54
N ALA A 73 -0.57 15.34 0.93
CA ALA A 73 -1.41 16.50 1.22
C ALA A 73 -1.90 16.48 2.68
N GLU A 74 -2.44 15.33 3.13
CA GLU A 74 -2.90 15.11 4.51
C GLU A 74 -1.76 15.29 5.52
N SER A 75 -0.60 14.67 5.24
CA SER A 75 0.58 14.80 6.11
C SER A 75 1.04 16.25 6.24
N ASN A 76 1.07 17.01 5.14
CA ASN A 76 1.45 18.42 5.18
C ASN A 76 0.42 19.28 5.94
N ALA A 77 -0.88 18.96 5.81
CA ALA A 77 -1.92 19.61 6.59
C ALA A 77 -1.74 19.35 8.09
N HIS A 78 -1.50 18.10 8.49
CA HIS A 78 -1.21 17.74 9.88
C HIS A 78 0.06 18.42 10.41
N ILE A 79 1.15 18.47 9.64
CA ILE A 79 2.37 19.17 10.03
C ILE A 79 2.10 20.66 10.31
N SER A 80 1.29 21.31 9.46
CA SER A 80 0.90 22.71 9.65
C SER A 80 0.09 22.91 10.92
N GLU A 81 -0.87 22.02 11.18
CA GLU A 81 -1.68 22.05 12.40
C GLU A 81 -0.85 21.83 13.66
N TYR A 82 -0.01 20.79 13.69
CA TYR A 82 0.87 20.51 14.83
C TYR A 82 1.87 21.62 15.08
N LYS A 83 2.38 22.29 14.05
CA LYS A 83 3.23 23.47 14.23
C LYS A 83 2.49 24.63 14.92
N LYS A 84 1.21 24.84 14.60
CA LYS A 84 0.39 25.85 15.29
C LYS A 84 0.15 25.46 16.75
N GLN A 85 -0.16 24.19 17.01
CA GLN A 85 -0.35 23.69 18.37
C GLN A 85 0.93 23.82 19.20
N LEU A 86 2.09 23.47 18.64
CA LEU A 86 3.39 23.65 19.30
C LEU A 86 3.67 25.12 19.59
N ALA A 87 3.46 26.02 18.63
CA ALA A 87 3.65 27.47 18.85
C ALA A 87 2.70 28.01 19.93
N HIS A 88 1.47 27.51 19.99
CA HIS A 88 0.54 27.84 21.07
C HIS A 88 1.07 27.36 22.42
N LEU A 89 1.49 26.10 22.54
CA LEU A 89 2.06 25.55 23.77
C LEU A 89 3.34 26.28 24.22
N GLU A 90 4.20 26.68 23.29
CA GLU A 90 5.40 27.46 23.58
C GLU A 90 5.08 28.89 24.06
N SER A 91 3.93 29.44 23.66
CA SER A 91 3.48 30.76 24.10
C SER A 91 2.82 30.77 25.49
N LEU A 92 2.47 29.59 26.02
CA LEU A 92 1.85 29.47 27.33
C LEU A 92 2.86 29.67 28.45
N ILE A 93 2.38 30.20 29.57
CA ILE A 93 3.15 30.25 30.81
C ILE A 93 3.44 28.81 31.24
N PRO A 94 4.65 28.50 31.75
CA PRO A 94 4.94 27.19 32.29
C PRO A 94 3.87 26.75 33.30
N PHE A 95 3.41 25.51 33.20
CA PHE A 95 2.31 24.99 34.02
C PHE A 95 2.54 25.16 35.54
N ASP A 96 3.77 25.07 36.01
CA ASP A 96 4.12 25.26 37.43
C ASP A 96 3.89 26.70 37.93
N GLN A 97 3.77 27.68 37.03
CA GLN A 97 3.57 29.09 37.34
C GLN A 97 2.19 29.61 36.91
N MET A 98 1.37 28.75 36.29
CA MET A 98 0.06 29.13 35.77
C MET A 98 -0.99 29.08 36.88
N ILE A 99 -1.77 30.15 37.03
CA ILE A 99 -2.93 30.17 37.94
C ILE A 99 -4.17 29.59 37.26
N MET A 100 -5.22 29.30 38.04
CA MET A 100 -6.44 28.69 37.51
C MET A 100 -7.18 29.62 36.54
N GLU A 101 -7.07 30.94 36.73
CA GLU A 101 -7.62 31.95 35.82
C GLU A 101 -6.90 31.95 34.47
N ASP A 102 -5.56 31.92 34.46
CA ASP A 102 -4.77 31.82 33.24
C ASP A 102 -5.03 30.50 32.50
N TYR A 103 -5.19 29.39 33.24
CA TYR A 103 -5.57 28.11 32.65
C TYR A 103 -6.95 28.16 32.00
N ARG A 104 -7.91 28.85 32.61
CA ARG A 104 -9.24 29.06 32.02
C ARG A 104 -9.17 29.86 30.72
N ASP A 105 -8.34 30.89 30.66
CA ASP A 105 -8.18 31.71 29.46
C ASP A 105 -7.45 30.96 28.34
N ALA A 106 -6.44 30.16 28.68
CA ALA A 106 -5.70 29.33 27.72
C ALA A 106 -6.50 28.11 27.23
N PHE A 107 -7.26 27.46 28.11
CA PHE A 107 -7.99 26.22 27.85
C PHE A 107 -9.47 26.33 28.27
N PRO A 108 -10.25 27.25 27.66
CA PRO A 108 -11.63 27.51 28.08
C PRO A 108 -12.56 26.29 27.88
N GLY A 109 -12.19 25.36 27.01
CA GLY A 109 -12.93 24.12 26.74
C GLY A 109 -12.73 23.03 27.79
N ASP A 110 -11.56 22.97 28.43
CA ASP A 110 -11.23 21.95 29.43
C ASP A 110 -11.32 22.48 30.87
N ALA A 111 -11.19 23.79 31.05
CA ALA A 111 -11.30 24.42 32.35
C ALA A 111 -12.70 24.28 32.95
N LEU A 112 -12.76 24.19 34.29
CA LEU A 112 -14.00 24.16 35.05
C LEU A 112 -14.78 25.46 34.84
N ASP A 113 -15.98 25.36 34.30
CA ASP A 113 -16.91 26.49 34.16
C ASP A 113 -18.27 26.16 34.79
N PRO A 114 -18.42 26.32 36.13
CA PRO A 114 -19.66 26.01 36.82
C PRO A 114 -20.86 26.84 36.37
N ILE A 115 -20.63 27.97 35.70
CA ILE A 115 -21.68 28.90 35.28
C ILE A 115 -22.28 28.43 33.94
N ASN A 116 -21.43 28.15 32.95
CA ASN A 116 -21.89 27.79 31.61
C ASN A 116 -21.97 26.27 31.38
N ARG A 117 -21.15 25.49 32.09
CA ARG A 117 -20.99 24.03 31.93
C ARG A 117 -20.84 23.34 33.29
N PRO A 118 -21.92 23.28 34.09
CA PRO A 118 -21.88 22.68 35.41
C PRO A 118 -21.57 21.18 35.30
N THR A 119 -20.55 20.74 36.03
CA THR A 119 -20.16 19.33 36.15
C THR A 119 -20.27 18.88 37.60
N PHE A 120 -20.55 17.60 37.83
CA PHE A 120 -20.64 17.00 39.15
C PHE A 120 -19.24 16.63 39.68
N TRP A 121 -18.97 16.88 40.96
CA TRP A 121 -17.72 16.47 41.61
C TRP A 121 -17.58 14.93 41.57
N PRO A 122 -16.42 14.34 41.20
CA PRO A 122 -15.07 14.91 41.15
C PRO A 122 -14.65 15.58 39.82
N HIS A 123 -15.61 15.95 38.97
CA HIS A 123 -15.40 16.61 37.67
C HIS A 123 -14.58 15.79 36.66
N SER A 124 -14.40 14.49 36.91
CA SER A 124 -13.89 13.55 35.91
C SER A 124 -14.98 13.30 34.86
N LYS A 125 -14.58 13.12 33.61
CA LYS A 125 -15.52 12.84 32.50
C LYS A 125 -16.40 11.63 32.81
N GLU A 126 -15.83 10.58 33.41
CA GLU A 126 -16.49 9.31 33.72
C GLU A 126 -17.64 9.42 34.73
N GLU A 127 -17.60 10.40 35.61
CA GLU A 127 -18.58 10.61 36.68
C GLU A 127 -19.68 11.60 36.25
N GLN A 128 -19.61 12.12 35.02
CA GLN A 128 -20.65 12.99 34.47
C GLN A 128 -21.80 12.17 33.90
N LEU A 129 -23.02 12.70 34.04
CA LEU A 129 -24.26 12.03 33.61
C LEU A 129 -24.31 11.77 32.10
N ASP A 130 -23.61 12.57 31.30
CA ASP A 130 -23.52 12.51 29.85
C ASP A 130 -22.32 11.68 29.35
N TYR A 131 -21.60 11.02 30.25
CA TYR A 131 -20.47 10.18 29.87
C TYR A 131 -20.91 8.95 29.07
N VAL A 132 -20.32 8.80 27.88
CA VAL A 132 -20.41 7.58 27.08
C VAL A 132 -19.04 6.91 27.10
N ALA A 133 -18.99 5.66 27.55
CA ALA A 133 -17.76 4.89 27.57
C ALA A 133 -17.22 4.74 26.13
N LYS A 134 -15.90 4.85 25.96
CA LYS A 134 -15.26 4.77 24.63
C LYS A 134 -15.56 3.46 23.89
N ASP A 135 -15.81 2.39 24.62
CA ASP A 135 -16.11 1.06 24.09
C ASP A 135 -17.62 0.80 23.90
N ASP A 136 -18.49 1.77 24.22
CA ASP A 136 -19.94 1.66 24.02
C ASP A 136 -20.27 1.81 22.52
N PRO A 137 -21.12 0.94 21.94
CA PRO A 137 -21.58 1.06 20.55
C PRO A 137 -22.30 2.38 20.24
N SER A 138 -22.70 3.13 21.26
CA SER A 138 -23.31 4.46 21.17
C SER A 138 -22.30 5.59 20.96
N SER A 139 -20.97 5.31 21.01
CA SER A 139 -19.91 6.33 20.94
C SER A 139 -19.47 6.72 19.50
N HIS A 140 -20.15 6.18 18.47
CA HIS A 140 -19.90 6.41 17.04
C HIS A 140 -20.94 7.31 16.36
#